data_AF-E9G9X9-F1
#
_entry.id   AF-E9G9X9-F1
#
_cell.length_a   1.000
_cell.length_b   1.000
_cell.length_c   1.000
_cell.angle_alpha   90.00
_cell.angle_beta   90.00
_cell.angle_gamma   90.00
#
_symmetry.space_group_name_H-M   'P 1'
#
loop_
_entity.id
_entity.type
_entity.pdbx_description
1 polymer ?
#
loop_
_entity_poly.entity_id
_entity_poly.type
_entity_poly.pdbx_seq_one_letter_code
_entity_poly.pdbx_strand_id
1 'polypeptide(L)'
;MSLCTSGSTESWLINTNKQQRRFFPIWGTCLGFQLLLYLSAGKESYLAPFPAKKKALPLNFSPGACASTSRLYQNAPLDVMDLLANNQSTPNYHNYGISPQNLTLSGLDKFYTNLATSIDDNGATFVASIEPKSYPIWGSQFNPEATSSWSAAVKPGLYFAEFFVNQSKSLFRH
;
A
#
# COMPACT_ATOMS: atom_id res chain seq x y z
N MET A 1 -18.48 -9.37 -38.06
CA MET A 1 -17.95 -8.02 -37.78
C MET A 1 -17.93 -7.87 -36.27
N SER A 2 -16.74 -7.90 -35.68
CA SER A 2 -16.50 -7.89 -34.23
C SER A 2 -16.61 -6.47 -33.70
N LEU A 3 -17.29 -6.28 -32.57
CA LEU A 3 -17.14 -5.09 -31.72
C LEU A 3 -16.97 -5.57 -30.27
N CYS A 4 -15.72 -5.85 -29.92
CA CYS A 4 -15.24 -5.87 -28.55
C CYS A 4 -15.41 -4.46 -27.96
N THR A 5 -16.33 -4.26 -27.04
CA THR A 5 -16.29 -3.08 -26.16
C THR A 5 -15.41 -3.41 -24.96
N SER A 6 -14.12 -3.06 -25.07
CA SER A 6 -13.24 -2.87 -23.92
C SER A 6 -13.69 -1.61 -23.17
N GLY A 7 -14.68 -1.75 -22.29
CA GLY A 7 -15.18 -0.68 -21.43
C GLY A 7 -14.40 -0.65 -20.12
N SER A 8 -13.51 0.33 -19.99
CA SER A 8 -12.62 0.60 -18.85
C SER A 8 -13.23 0.34 -17.47
N THR A 9 -12.59 -0.51 -16.69
CA THR A 9 -12.84 -0.80 -15.27
C THR A 9 -12.40 0.35 -14.35
N GLU A 10 -12.82 1.58 -14.65
CA GLU A 10 -12.59 2.69 -13.73
C GLU A 10 -13.63 2.62 -12.61
N SER A 11 -13.20 2.09 -11.46
CA SER A 11 -13.97 2.07 -10.22
C SER A 11 -14.53 3.47 -9.92
N TRP A 12 -15.74 3.52 -9.34
CA TRP A 12 -16.39 4.78 -8.93
C TRP A 12 -15.45 5.71 -8.13
N LEU A 13 -14.51 5.15 -7.37
CA LEU A 13 -13.50 5.91 -6.60
C LEU A 13 -12.51 6.68 -7.49
N ILE A 14 -12.10 6.08 -8.61
CA ILE A 14 -11.26 6.73 -9.63
C ILE A 14 -12.08 7.81 -10.33
N ASN A 15 -13.32 7.50 -10.69
CA ASN A 15 -14.23 8.47 -11.32
C ASN A 15 -14.52 9.67 -10.42
N THR A 16 -14.67 9.48 -9.11
CA THR A 16 -14.95 10.59 -8.17
C THR A 16 -13.74 11.53 -8.05
N ASN A 17 -12.53 10.99 -7.92
CA ASN A 17 -11.29 11.81 -7.91
C ASN A 17 -11.04 12.49 -9.27
N LYS A 18 -11.35 11.82 -10.39
CA LYS A 18 -11.23 12.39 -11.75
C LYS A 18 -12.23 13.50 -12.02
N GLN A 19 -13.51 13.26 -11.79
CA GLN A 19 -14.59 14.13 -12.30
C GLN A 19 -14.78 15.39 -11.44
N GLN A 20 -14.48 15.36 -10.15
CA GLN A 20 -14.71 16.51 -9.28
C GLN A 20 -13.46 17.35 -9.00
N ARG A 21 -12.27 16.94 -9.50
CA ARG A 21 -10.96 17.51 -9.09
C ARG A 21 -10.78 17.59 -7.57
N ARG A 22 -11.47 16.71 -6.83
CA ARG A 22 -11.45 16.66 -5.36
C ARG A 22 -10.43 15.64 -4.92
N PHE A 23 -9.52 16.04 -4.05
CA PHE A 23 -8.54 15.16 -3.43
C PHE A 23 -9.22 14.41 -2.28
N PHE A 24 -9.62 13.16 -2.50
CA PHE A 24 -10.21 12.31 -1.44
C PHE A 24 -9.29 11.12 -1.15
N PRO A 25 -8.48 11.19 -0.08
CA PRO A 25 -7.48 10.16 0.19
C PRO A 25 -8.10 8.87 0.70
N ILE A 26 -7.57 7.74 0.24
CA ILE A 26 -7.99 6.40 0.63
C ILE A 26 -6.77 5.63 1.12
N TRP A 27 -6.96 4.87 2.20
CA TRP A 27 -5.96 3.94 2.72
C TRP A 27 -6.56 2.54 2.83
N GLY A 28 -5.88 1.54 2.28
CA GLY A 28 -6.22 0.13 2.49
C GLY A 28 -5.19 -0.58 3.36
N THR A 29 -5.64 -1.22 4.43
CA THR A 29 -4.81 -2.04 5.32
C THR A 29 -5.19 -3.50 5.20
N CYS A 30 -4.22 -4.40 5.06
CA CYS A 30 -4.41 -5.86 5.06
C CYS A 30 -5.50 -6.32 4.07
N LEU A 31 -6.69 -6.70 4.53
CA LEU A 31 -7.83 -7.04 3.65
C LEU A 31 -8.26 -5.85 2.78
N GLY A 32 -8.22 -4.63 3.31
CA GLY A 32 -8.48 -3.41 2.55
C GLY A 32 -7.47 -3.19 1.44
N PHE A 33 -6.19 -3.50 1.67
CA PHE A 33 -5.14 -3.44 0.65
C PHE A 33 -5.41 -4.45 -0.48
N GLN A 34 -5.74 -5.70 -0.12
CA GLN A 34 -6.12 -6.75 -1.09
C GLN A 34 -7.35 -6.35 -1.91
N LEU A 35 -8.37 -5.76 -1.27
CA LEU A 35 -9.57 -5.27 -1.94
C LEU A 35 -9.24 -4.13 -2.91
N LEU A 36 -8.39 -3.17 -2.53
CA LEU A 36 -7.98 -2.08 -3.42
C LEU A 36 -7.26 -2.60 -4.66
N LEU A 37 -6.36 -3.57 -4.51
CA LEU A 37 -5.66 -4.21 -5.64
C LEU A 37 -6.65 -4.93 -6.55
N TYR A 38 -7.56 -5.73 -5.99
CA TYR A 38 -8.60 -6.44 -6.74
C TYR A 38 -9.50 -5.49 -7.54
N LEU A 39 -9.97 -4.41 -6.91
CA LEU A 39 -10.81 -3.41 -7.58
C LEU A 39 -10.04 -2.64 -8.66
N SER A 40 -8.77 -2.34 -8.41
CA SER A 40 -7.89 -1.63 -9.34
C SER A 40 -7.49 -2.50 -10.54
N ALA A 41 -7.44 -3.82 -10.36
CA ALA A 41 -7.21 -4.82 -11.41
C ALA A 41 -8.51 -5.20 -12.15
N GLY A 42 -9.58 -4.41 -12.02
CA GLY A 42 -10.83 -4.67 -12.74
C GLY A 42 -11.60 -5.89 -12.24
N LYS A 43 -11.53 -6.17 -10.94
CA LYS A 43 -12.18 -7.33 -10.30
C LYS A 43 -11.57 -8.68 -10.72
N GLU A 44 -10.31 -8.66 -11.13
CA GLU A 44 -9.49 -9.86 -11.35
C GLU A 44 -8.51 -10.04 -10.18
N SER A 45 -8.37 -11.28 -9.69
CA SER A 45 -7.50 -11.57 -8.56
C SER A 45 -6.11 -11.98 -9.03
N TYR A 46 -5.13 -11.15 -8.68
CA TYR A 46 -3.70 -11.44 -8.82
C TYR A 46 -3.04 -11.77 -7.48
N LEU A 47 -3.86 -11.98 -6.45
CA LEU A 47 -3.39 -12.36 -5.13
C LEU A 47 -2.90 -13.81 -5.13
N ALA A 48 -1.82 -14.08 -4.42
CA ALA A 48 -1.26 -15.41 -4.22
C ALA A 48 -1.03 -15.66 -2.72
N PRO A 49 -0.83 -16.93 -2.30
CA PRO A 49 -0.52 -17.24 -0.92
C PRO A 49 0.80 -16.58 -0.46
N PHE A 50 0.73 -15.85 0.65
CA PHE A 50 1.88 -15.25 1.35
C PHE A 50 1.64 -15.30 2.87
N PRO A 51 1.67 -16.47 3.51
CA PRO A 51 1.37 -16.58 4.94
C PRO A 51 2.35 -15.75 5.78
N ALA A 52 1.80 -14.82 6.55
CA ALA A 52 2.51 -14.08 7.60
C ALA A 52 1.52 -13.83 8.74
N LYS A 53 1.42 -14.80 9.66
CA LYS A 53 0.44 -14.76 10.75
C LYS A 53 1.07 -14.39 12.08
N LYS A 54 0.54 -13.35 12.73
CA LYS A 54 0.88 -12.95 14.11
C LYS A 54 2.39 -12.75 14.29
N LYS A 55 3.00 -12.01 13.37
CA LYS A 55 4.41 -11.61 13.46
C LYS A 55 4.60 -10.20 12.95
N ALA A 56 5.60 -9.51 13.48
CA ALA A 56 6.07 -8.28 12.87
C ALA A 56 7.26 -8.55 11.96
N LEU A 57 7.30 -7.86 10.82
CA LEU A 57 8.34 -8.00 9.80
C LEU A 57 9.04 -6.64 9.57
N PRO A 58 10.31 -6.64 9.15
CA PRO A 58 10.93 -5.46 8.58
C PRO A 58 10.41 -5.20 7.16
N LEU A 59 10.65 -3.98 6.67
CA LEU A 59 10.40 -3.55 5.31
C LEU A 59 11.70 -3.54 4.51
N ASN A 60 11.69 -4.24 3.38
CA ASN A 60 12.71 -4.11 2.35
C ASN A 60 12.30 -2.99 1.40
N PHE A 61 12.86 -1.80 1.60
CA PHE A 61 12.54 -0.63 0.78
C PHE A 61 12.96 -0.83 -0.68
N SER A 62 12.04 -0.58 -1.59
CA SER A 62 12.28 -0.57 -3.03
C SER A 62 12.82 0.79 -3.46
N PRO A 63 13.44 0.91 -4.65
CA PRO A 63 13.87 2.22 -5.17
C PRO A 63 12.74 3.29 -5.21
N GLY A 64 11.48 2.86 -5.32
CA GLY A 64 10.32 3.75 -5.27
C GLY A 64 10.12 4.47 -3.92
N ALA A 65 10.65 3.92 -2.82
CA ALA A 65 10.61 4.55 -1.49
C ALA A 65 11.71 5.60 -1.28
N CYS A 66 12.48 5.95 -2.32
CA CYS A 66 13.50 6.98 -2.22
C CYS A 66 12.92 8.29 -1.67
N ALA A 67 13.66 8.94 -0.76
CA ALA A 67 13.22 10.16 -0.08
C ALA A 67 12.99 11.34 -1.03
N SER A 68 13.55 11.32 -2.24
CA SER A 68 13.31 12.36 -3.25
C SER A 68 12.03 12.17 -4.06
N THR A 69 11.38 11.00 -3.96
CA THR A 69 10.24 10.64 -4.83
C THR A 69 9.00 10.20 -4.07
N SER A 70 9.14 9.55 -2.91
CA SER A 70 8.00 8.96 -2.22
C SER A 70 7.24 9.99 -1.39
N ARG A 71 5.95 10.17 -1.66
CA ARG A 71 5.12 11.01 -0.78
C ARG A 71 4.96 10.40 0.60
N LEU A 72 4.86 9.07 0.68
CA LEU A 72 4.70 8.35 1.94
C LEU A 72 5.96 8.34 2.80
N TYR A 73 7.16 8.30 2.23
CA TYR A 73 8.40 8.13 3.01
C TYR A 73 9.37 9.32 2.97
N GLN A 74 9.19 10.32 2.08
CA GLN A 74 10.12 11.45 1.95
C GLN A 74 10.34 12.25 3.24
N ASN A 75 9.30 12.36 4.08
CA ASN A 75 9.33 13.15 5.31
C ASN A 75 9.28 12.26 6.56
N ALA A 76 9.52 10.96 6.40
CA ALA A 76 9.60 10.05 7.53
C ALA A 76 10.81 10.40 8.40
N PRO A 77 10.66 10.51 9.73
CA PRO A 77 11.78 10.65 10.64
C PRO A 77 12.79 9.51 10.44
N LEU A 78 14.10 9.81 10.56
CA LEU A 78 15.15 8.81 10.34
C LEU A 78 15.03 7.61 11.29
N ASP A 79 14.60 7.84 12.54
CA ASP A 79 14.38 6.76 13.51
C ASP A 79 13.16 5.88 13.13
N VAL A 80 12.13 6.45 12.50
CA VAL A 80 11.01 5.68 11.94
C VAL A 80 11.50 4.83 10.76
N MET A 81 12.30 5.41 9.85
CA MET A 81 12.86 4.67 8.71
C MET A 81 13.77 3.53 9.15
N ASP A 82 14.60 3.75 10.18
CA ASP A 82 15.46 2.73 10.76
C ASP A 82 14.63 1.58 11.37
N LEU A 83 13.62 1.91 12.19
CA LEU A 83 12.72 0.90 12.76
C LEU A 83 12.01 0.09 11.67
N LEU A 84 11.57 0.74 10.60
CA LEU A 84 10.91 0.08 9.47
C LEU A 84 11.86 -0.86 8.73
N ALA A 85 13.12 -0.46 8.50
CA ALA A 85 14.10 -1.27 7.76
C ALA A 85 14.68 -2.42 8.58
N ASN A 86 14.96 -2.18 9.87
CA ASN A 86 15.88 -3.02 10.64
C ASN A 86 15.22 -3.75 11.82
N ASN A 87 13.94 -3.48 12.12
CA ASN A 87 13.24 -4.10 13.23
C ASN A 87 11.97 -4.83 12.78
N GLN A 88 11.52 -5.77 13.61
CA GLN A 88 10.18 -6.37 13.51
C GLN A 88 9.13 -5.33 13.92
N SER A 89 8.84 -4.39 13.01
CA SER A 89 8.07 -3.18 13.28
C SER A 89 6.76 -3.09 12.48
N THR A 90 6.51 -4.01 11.55
CA THR A 90 5.26 -4.05 10.77
C THR A 90 4.44 -5.31 11.07
N PRO A 91 3.35 -5.23 11.86
CA PRO A 91 2.53 -6.38 12.24
C PRO A 91 1.75 -6.99 11.06
N ASN A 92 1.87 -8.30 10.85
CA ASN A 92 1.24 -9.04 9.76
C ASN A 92 0.30 -10.14 10.28
N TYR A 93 -0.89 -10.22 9.66
CA TYR A 93 -1.98 -11.14 10.01
C TYR A 93 -2.73 -11.62 8.75
N HIS A 94 -2.00 -12.06 7.72
CA HIS A 94 -2.60 -12.41 6.42
C HIS A 94 -2.10 -13.77 5.89
N ASN A 95 -2.85 -14.30 4.93
CA ASN A 95 -2.51 -15.51 4.17
C ASN A 95 -2.21 -15.22 2.70
N TYR A 96 -2.54 -14.03 2.24
CA TYR A 96 -2.56 -13.66 0.83
C TYR A 96 -1.98 -12.27 0.68
N GLY A 97 -1.42 -12.03 -0.48
CA GLY A 97 -0.87 -10.74 -0.86
C GLY A 97 -0.57 -10.76 -2.36
N ILE A 98 0.25 -9.83 -2.81
CA ILE A 98 0.67 -9.75 -4.21
C ILE A 98 2.19 -9.78 -4.28
N SER A 99 2.76 -10.56 -5.20
CA SER A 99 4.19 -10.46 -5.50
C SER A 99 4.48 -9.20 -6.33
N PRO A 100 5.73 -8.69 -6.33
CA PRO A 100 6.14 -7.66 -7.27
C PRO A 100 5.85 -8.05 -8.74
N GLN A 101 6.05 -9.33 -9.08
CA GLN A 101 5.77 -9.86 -10.42
C GLN A 101 4.28 -9.77 -10.75
N ASN A 102 3.39 -10.18 -9.83
CA ASN A 102 1.95 -10.10 -10.04
C ASN A 102 1.46 -8.64 -10.09
N LEU A 103 2.12 -7.72 -9.36
CA LEU A 103 1.83 -6.28 -9.44
C LEU A 103 2.10 -5.73 -10.86
N THR A 104 3.16 -6.20 -11.52
CA THR A 104 3.45 -5.84 -12.92
C THR A 104 2.56 -6.58 -13.91
N LEU A 105 2.33 -7.89 -13.72
CA LEU A 105 1.47 -8.70 -14.60
C LEU A 105 0.03 -8.18 -14.66
N SER A 106 -0.50 -7.72 -13.53
CA SER A 106 -1.82 -7.07 -13.45
C SER A 106 -1.87 -5.67 -14.05
N GLY A 107 -0.73 -5.08 -14.42
CA GLY A 107 -0.61 -3.69 -14.85
C GLY A 107 -0.85 -2.66 -13.73
N LEU A 108 -0.95 -3.11 -12.47
CA LEU A 108 -1.14 -2.24 -11.32
C LEU A 108 0.08 -1.35 -11.04
N ASP A 109 1.26 -1.75 -11.49
CA ASP A 109 2.46 -0.93 -11.48
C ASP A 109 2.37 0.35 -12.34
N LYS A 110 1.37 0.47 -13.21
CA LYS A 110 1.04 1.74 -13.91
C LYS A 110 0.27 2.72 -13.03
N PHE A 111 -0.40 2.22 -11.99
CA PHE A 111 -1.24 3.00 -11.07
C PHE A 111 -0.56 3.25 -9.72
N TYR A 112 0.26 2.29 -9.27
CA TYR A 112 0.92 2.30 -7.98
C TYR A 112 2.43 2.18 -8.13
N THR A 113 3.14 2.82 -7.22
CA THR A 113 4.57 2.60 -6.99
C THR A 113 4.71 1.57 -5.87
N ASN A 114 5.44 0.48 -6.11
CA ASN A 114 5.86 -0.42 -5.05
C ASN A 114 6.92 0.28 -4.19
N LEU A 115 6.60 0.51 -2.92
CA LEU A 115 7.50 1.21 -2.00
C LEU A 115 8.34 0.26 -1.16
N ALA A 116 7.76 -0.83 -0.69
CA ALA A 116 8.48 -1.80 0.11
C ALA A 116 7.90 -3.20 -0.06
N THR A 117 8.75 -4.19 0.15
CA THR A 117 8.39 -5.59 0.22
C THR A 117 8.72 -6.17 1.60
N SER A 118 8.17 -7.34 1.90
CA SER A 118 8.58 -8.16 3.05
C SER A 118 8.64 -9.63 2.62
N ILE A 119 9.20 -10.47 3.47
CA ILE A 119 9.34 -11.91 3.25
C ILE A 119 8.36 -12.66 4.14
N ASP A 120 7.59 -13.58 3.55
CA ASP A 120 6.59 -14.39 4.24
C ASP A 120 7.21 -15.58 5.01
N ASP A 121 6.37 -16.42 5.61
CA ASP A 121 6.79 -17.61 6.38
C ASP A 121 7.51 -18.68 5.52
N ASN A 122 7.34 -18.64 4.20
CA ASN A 122 7.93 -19.58 3.25
C ASN A 122 9.16 -19.01 2.52
N GLY A 123 9.60 -17.80 2.88
CA GLY A 123 10.70 -17.13 2.20
C GLY A 123 10.32 -16.41 0.91
N ALA A 124 9.02 -16.31 0.58
CA ALA A 124 8.53 -15.64 -0.61
C ALA A 124 8.37 -14.13 -0.39
N THR A 125 8.68 -13.34 -1.42
CA THR A 125 8.58 -11.87 -1.39
C THR A 125 7.19 -11.39 -1.77
N PHE A 126 6.58 -10.55 -0.93
CA PHE A 126 5.31 -9.87 -1.20
C PHE A 126 5.44 -8.35 -1.07
N VAL A 127 4.56 -7.63 -1.76
CA VAL A 127 4.46 -6.16 -1.66
C VAL A 127 3.85 -5.79 -0.31
N ALA A 128 4.60 -5.04 0.49
CA ALA A 128 4.24 -4.64 1.83
C ALA A 128 3.59 -3.26 1.90
N SER A 129 3.98 -2.33 1.02
CA SER A 129 3.34 -1.02 0.90
C SER A 129 3.40 -0.46 -0.52
N ILE A 130 2.36 0.29 -0.88
CA ILE A 130 2.25 1.02 -2.14
C ILE A 130 1.85 2.47 -1.89
N GLU A 131 2.22 3.33 -2.82
CA GLU A 131 1.63 4.65 -2.96
C GLU A 131 1.17 4.87 -4.39
N PRO A 132 0.33 5.88 -4.64
CA PRO A 132 -0.20 6.06 -5.96
C PRO A 132 0.74 6.82 -6.88
N LYS A 133 0.56 6.65 -8.19
CA LYS A 133 1.17 7.56 -9.19
C LYS A 133 0.31 8.79 -9.46
N SER A 134 -1.02 8.64 -9.41
CA SER A 134 -1.96 9.72 -9.78
C SER A 134 -3.12 9.93 -8.79
N TYR A 135 -3.83 8.88 -8.36
CA TYR A 135 -5.02 9.00 -7.49
C TYR A 135 -4.66 8.80 -6.03
N PRO A 136 -5.15 9.58 -5.05
CA PRO A 136 -4.68 9.54 -3.66
C PRO A 136 -5.11 8.26 -2.90
N ILE A 137 -4.64 7.09 -3.35
CA ILE A 137 -4.91 5.77 -2.80
C ILE A 137 -3.58 5.16 -2.38
N TRP A 138 -3.40 4.98 -1.06
CA TRP A 138 -2.26 4.30 -0.46
C TRP A 138 -2.70 2.96 0.12
N GLY A 139 -1.74 2.11 0.43
CA GLY A 139 -2.06 0.95 1.24
C GLY A 139 -0.85 0.18 1.75
N SER A 140 -1.12 -0.62 2.77
CA SER A 140 -0.16 -1.49 3.45
C SER A 140 -0.74 -2.89 3.59
N GLN A 141 0.07 -3.91 3.29
CA GLN A 141 -0.29 -5.30 3.56
C GLN A 141 -0.20 -5.62 5.07
N PHE A 142 0.73 -4.96 5.76
CA PHE A 142 0.84 -4.96 7.22
C PHE A 142 -0.19 -4.03 7.87
N ASN A 143 -0.35 -4.16 9.19
CA ASN A 143 -1.37 -3.54 10.04
C ASN A 143 -0.70 -2.47 10.93
N PRO A 144 -0.53 -1.22 10.45
CA PRO A 144 0.13 -0.15 11.21
C PRO A 144 -0.58 0.19 12.52
N GLU A 145 -1.85 -0.18 12.68
CA GLU A 145 -2.66 0.00 13.88
C GLU A 145 -2.41 -1.05 14.97
N ALA A 146 -1.87 -2.22 14.62
CA ALA A 146 -1.75 -3.38 15.51
C ALA A 146 -0.44 -3.39 16.33
N THR A 147 -0.13 -2.27 17.00
CA THR A 147 1.19 -2.03 17.63
C THR A 147 1.35 -2.62 19.03
N SER A 148 0.25 -3.01 19.69
CA SER A 148 0.25 -3.38 21.13
C SER A 148 1.19 -4.51 21.53
N SER A 149 1.48 -5.44 20.60
CA SER A 149 2.37 -6.58 20.83
C SER A 149 3.81 -6.34 20.38
N TRP A 150 4.12 -5.17 19.80
CA TRP A 150 5.37 -4.88 19.10
C TRP A 150 5.84 -3.46 19.40
N SER A 151 6.73 -3.28 20.38
CA SER A 151 7.19 -1.94 20.79
C SER A 151 7.83 -1.15 19.64
N ALA A 152 8.59 -1.82 18.77
CA ALA A 152 9.19 -1.23 17.57
C ALA A 152 8.15 -0.74 16.54
N ALA A 153 6.89 -1.20 16.63
CA ALA A 153 5.81 -0.79 15.73
C ALA A 153 5.10 0.50 16.16
N VAL A 154 5.28 0.95 17.41
CA VAL A 154 4.53 2.10 17.96
C VAL A 154 4.83 3.38 17.19
N LYS A 155 6.12 3.73 17.00
CA LYS A 155 6.52 4.93 16.26
C LYS A 155 6.12 4.86 14.78
N PRO A 156 6.39 3.77 14.04
CA PRO A 156 5.89 3.63 12.67
C PRO A 156 4.37 3.71 12.56
N GLY A 157 3.62 3.07 13.46
CA GLY A 157 2.16 3.13 13.47
C GLY A 157 1.61 4.54 13.59
N LEU A 158 2.19 5.35 14.50
CA LEU A 158 1.86 6.77 14.63
C LEU A 158 2.19 7.55 13.35
N TYR A 159 3.35 7.30 12.75
CA TYR A 159 3.75 7.94 11.50
C TYR A 159 2.74 7.71 10.37
N PHE A 160 2.31 6.46 10.15
CA PHE A 160 1.32 6.15 9.12
C PHE A 160 -0.02 6.84 9.38
N ALA A 161 -0.47 6.89 10.63
CA ALA A 161 -1.69 7.60 11.02
C ALA A 161 -1.58 9.11 10.75
N GLU A 162 -0.49 9.74 11.18
CA GLU A 162 -0.24 11.17 10.96
C GLU A 162 -0.14 11.51 9.47
N PHE A 163 0.54 10.68 8.68
CA PHE A 163 0.62 10.83 7.24
C PHE A 163 -0.77 10.87 6.61
N PHE A 164 -1.63 9.89 6.92
CA PHE A 164 -2.97 9.81 6.33
C PHE A 164 -3.90 10.95 6.80
N VAL A 165 -3.81 11.36 8.07
CA VAL A 165 -4.50 12.56 8.58
C VAL A 165 -4.07 13.81 7.81
N ASN A 166 -2.77 13.95 7.52
CA ASN A 166 -2.26 15.09 6.76
C ASN A 166 -2.74 15.07 5.30
N GLN A 167 -2.86 13.89 4.67
CA GLN A 167 -3.54 13.79 3.37
C GLN A 167 -5.00 14.21 3.48
N SER A 168 -5.71 13.84 4.55
CA SER A 168 -7.13 14.19 4.71
C SER A 168 -7.36 15.68 4.94
N LYS A 169 -6.40 16.40 5.53
CA LYS A 169 -6.48 17.87 5.72
C LYS A 169 -6.36 18.66 4.42
N SER A 170 -5.76 18.10 3.37
CA SER A 170 -5.66 18.81 2.07
C SER A 170 -7.01 18.90 1.36
N LEU A 171 -8.01 18.07 1.72
CA LEU A 171 -9.38 18.14 1.24
C LEU A 171 -10.10 19.46 1.59
N PHE A 172 -9.68 20.13 2.67
CA PHE A 172 -10.33 21.34 3.19
C PHE A 172 -9.60 22.65 2.82
N ARG A 173 -8.57 22.58 1.97
CA ARG A 173 -7.88 23.77 1.45
C ARG A 173 -8.48 24.15 0.10
N HIS A 174 -9.71 24.69 0.13
CA HIS A 174 -10.38 25.29 -1.01
C HIS A 174 -10.89 26.67 -0.62
#